data_AF-A0A7X1TYH2-F1
#
_entry.id   AF-A0A7X1TYH2-F1
#
_cell.length_a   1.000
_cell.length_b   1.000
_cell.length_c   1.000
_cell.angle_alpha   90.00
_cell.angle_beta   90.00
_cell.angle_gamma   90.00
#
_symmetry.space_group_name_H-M   'P 1'
#
loop_
_entity.id
_entity.type
_entity.pdbx_description
1 polymer ?
#
loop_
_entity_poly.entity_id
_entity_poly.type
_entity_poly.pdbx_seq_one_letter_code
_entity_poly.pdbx_strand_id
1 'polypeptide(L)'
;MLRLAMNYLLPHVRAGKLRALGVTTAKRVEAVPRIPGLSGFESVQWYGLLAPAKTPSGIINKIHKEVVSFLGTPATVARLVADGNQVAGSSPEAFSGFMKGETTKWAKVVKAAGRQPE
;
A
#
# COMPACT_ATOMS: atom_id res chain seq x y z
N MET A 1 3.97 -5.68 3.90
CA MET A 1 3.56 -4.35 3.40
C MET A 1 2.26 -4.51 2.61
N LEU A 2 1.27 -3.66 2.82
CA LEU A 2 0.04 -3.63 2.02
C LEU A 2 0.11 -2.46 1.05
N ARG A 3 -0.37 -2.57 -0.20
CA ARG A 3 -0.44 -1.48 -1.19
C ARG A 3 -1.90 -1.17 -1.56
N LEU A 4 -2.25 0.11 -1.66
CA LEU A 4 -3.60 0.63 -1.88
C LEU A 4 -3.72 1.43 -3.18
N ALA A 5 -4.79 1.16 -3.94
CA ALA A 5 -5.15 2.01 -5.06
C ALA A 5 -6.48 2.75 -4.88
N MET A 6 -7.49 2.23 -4.15
CA MET A 6 -8.85 2.79 -4.19
C MET A 6 -9.85 2.37 -3.07
N ASN A 7 -9.39 1.88 -1.91
CA ASN A 7 -10.25 1.16 -0.94
C ASN A 7 -11.48 1.94 -0.43
N TYR A 8 -11.34 3.19 0.03
CA TYR A 8 -12.46 3.93 0.63
C TYR A 8 -13.49 4.42 -0.40
N LEU A 9 -13.09 4.61 -1.66
CA LEU A 9 -13.94 5.18 -2.69
C LEU A 9 -14.67 4.11 -3.53
N LEU A 10 -14.17 2.87 -3.50
CA LEU A 10 -14.69 1.78 -4.34
C LEU A 10 -16.19 1.49 -4.13
N PRO A 11 -16.75 1.47 -2.89
CA PRO A 11 -18.18 1.29 -2.69
C PRO A 11 -19.02 2.42 -3.34
N HIS A 12 -18.54 3.66 -3.28
CA HIS A 12 -19.21 4.82 -3.87
C HIS A 12 -19.18 4.79 -5.41
N VAL A 13 -18.07 4.32 -5.99
CA VAL A 13 -17.94 4.13 -7.44
C VAL A 13 -18.86 2.99 -7.91
N ARG A 14 -18.91 1.87 -7.19
CA ARG A 14 -19.82 0.74 -7.49
C ARG A 14 -21.29 1.15 -7.36
N ALA A 15 -21.62 2.00 -6.40
CA ALA A 15 -22.97 2.55 -6.21
C ALA A 15 -23.35 3.67 -7.21
N GLY A 16 -22.48 4.02 -8.16
CA GLY A 16 -22.74 5.07 -9.15
C GLY A 16 -22.70 6.50 -8.58
N LYS A 17 -22.32 6.68 -7.32
CA LYS A 17 -22.24 8.00 -6.64
C LYS A 17 -20.99 8.78 -7.04
N LEU A 18 -19.95 8.09 -7.51
CA LEU A 18 -18.69 8.68 -7.97
C LEU A 18 -18.29 8.09 -9.32
N ARG A 19 -17.76 8.93 -10.20
CA ARG A 19 -17.11 8.50 -11.44
C ARG A 19 -15.60 8.50 -11.27
N ALA A 20 -15.01 7.31 -11.17
CA ALA A 20 -13.55 7.19 -11.15
C ALA A 20 -12.95 7.45 -12.53
N LEU A 21 -11.95 8.32 -12.60
CA LEU A 21 -11.28 8.72 -13.85
C LEU A 21 -9.98 7.93 -14.10
N GLY A 22 -9.33 7.47 -13.03
CA GLY A 22 -8.09 6.71 -13.09
C GLY A 22 -7.69 6.23 -11.71
N VAL A 23 -6.77 5.26 -11.65
CA VAL A 23 -6.08 4.86 -10.42
C VAL A 23 -4.66 5.41 -10.42
N THR A 24 -4.14 5.76 -9.24
CA THR A 24 -2.81 6.35 -9.05
C THR A 24 -1.67 5.33 -9.06
N THR A 25 -1.93 4.12 -9.53
CA THR A 25 -0.95 3.08 -9.83
C THR A 25 -0.48 3.19 -11.28
N ALA A 26 0.76 2.78 -11.55
CA ALA A 26 1.31 2.76 -12.90
C ALA A 26 0.55 1.80 -13.84
N LYS A 27 -0.07 0.77 -13.28
CA LYS A 27 -0.86 -0.25 -14.00
C LYS A 27 -2.29 -0.30 -13.47
N ARG A 28 -3.21 -0.81 -14.28
CA ARG A 28 -4.58 -1.12 -13.88
C ARG A 28 -4.60 -2.12 -12.72
N VAL A 29 -5.60 -2.00 -11.84
CA VAL A 29 -5.79 -2.87 -10.68
C VAL A 29 -6.97 -3.82 -10.92
N GLU A 30 -6.82 -5.08 -10.52
CA GLU A 30 -7.82 -6.14 -10.77
C GLU A 30 -9.19 -5.84 -10.14
N ALA A 31 -9.22 -5.21 -8.96
CA ALA A 31 -10.46 -4.83 -8.28
C ALA A 31 -11.31 -3.81 -9.07
N VAL A 32 -10.70 -3.12 -10.04
CA VAL A 32 -11.31 -2.07 -10.86
C VAL A 32 -10.84 -2.18 -12.32
N PRO A 33 -11.18 -3.26 -13.03
CA PRO A 33 -10.57 -3.58 -14.32
C PRO A 33 -11.00 -2.65 -15.45
N ARG A 34 -11.99 -1.78 -15.21
CA ARG A 34 -12.46 -0.76 -16.18
C ARG A 34 -11.80 0.61 -15.98
N ILE A 35 -11.09 0.83 -14.87
CA ILE A 35 -10.49 2.12 -14.55
C ILE A 35 -9.00 2.06 -14.98
N PRO A 36 -8.51 2.99 -15.82
CA PRO A 36 -7.13 2.96 -16.29
C PRO A 36 -6.16 3.35 -15.17
N GLY A 37 -4.97 2.75 -15.19
CA GLY A 37 -3.82 3.28 -14.43
C GLY A 37 -3.20 4.48 -15.14
N LEU A 38 -2.36 5.22 -14.42
CA LEU A 38 -1.67 6.41 -14.92
C LEU A 38 -0.20 6.10 -15.18
N SER A 39 0.18 5.98 -16.45
CA SER A 39 1.57 5.72 -16.83
C SER A 39 2.50 6.84 -16.35
N GLY A 40 3.67 6.48 -15.82
CA GLY A 40 4.63 7.44 -15.27
C GLY A 40 4.23 8.02 -13.90
N PHE A 41 3.12 7.58 -13.31
CA PHE A 41 2.62 8.05 -12.03
C PHE A 41 2.43 6.89 -11.04
N GLU A 42 3.00 7.03 -9.85
CA GLU A 42 2.78 6.07 -8.76
C GLU A 42 2.65 6.78 -7.41
N SER A 43 1.41 6.91 -6.93
CA SER A 43 1.07 7.38 -5.60
C SER A 43 0.14 6.37 -4.95
N VAL A 44 0.73 5.40 -4.28
CA VAL A 44 0.05 4.22 -3.74
C VAL A 44 0.24 4.27 -2.23
N GLN A 45 -0.87 4.32 -1.50
CA GLN A 45 -0.79 4.26 -0.04
C GLN A 45 -0.35 2.87 0.40
N TRP A 46 0.31 2.78 1.54
CA TRP A 46 0.78 1.51 2.07
C TRP A 46 0.66 1.40 3.58
N TYR A 47 0.64 0.16 4.05
CA TYR A 47 0.65 -0.16 5.48
C TYR A 47 1.76 -1.15 5.81
N GLY A 48 2.29 -1.02 7.02
CA GLY A 48 3.21 -1.98 7.60
C GLY A 48 3.22 -1.87 9.12
N LEU A 49 3.91 -2.81 9.75
CA LEU A 49 4.09 -2.84 11.19
C LEU A 49 5.47 -2.31 11.53
N LEU A 50 5.53 -1.52 12.60
CA LEU A 50 6.75 -0.95 13.15
C LEU A 50 6.87 -1.38 14.61
N ALA A 51 8.11 -1.48 15.08
CA ALA A 51 8.44 -1.76 16.47
C ALA A 51 9.51 -0.76 16.94
N PRO A 52 9.69 -0.57 18.26
CA PRO A 52 10.76 0.27 18.79
C PRO A 52 12.14 -0.09 18.20
N ALA A 53 12.99 0.91 17.95
CA ALA A 53 14.25 0.73 17.21
C ALA A 53 15.20 -0.33 17.79
N LYS A 54 15.14 -0.58 19.10
CA LYS A 54 15.99 -1.55 19.81
C LYS A 54 15.31 -2.91 20.05
N THR A 55 14.19 -3.18 19.36
CA THR A 55 13.51 -4.48 19.47
C THR A 55 14.43 -5.60 18.97
N PRO A 56 14.68 -6.66 19.76
CA PRO A 56 15.51 -7.78 19.35
C PRO A 56 15.04 -8.42 18.04
N SER A 57 15.99 -8.77 17.17
CA SER A 57 15.71 -9.38 15.86
C SER A 57 14.88 -10.66 15.95
N GLY A 58 15.10 -11.47 16.99
CA GLY A 58 14.29 -12.67 17.23
C GLY A 58 12.80 -12.39 17.40
N ILE A 59 12.43 -11.27 18.05
CA ILE A 59 11.03 -10.85 18.20
C ILE A 59 10.48 -10.34 16.86
N ILE A 60 11.26 -9.54 16.13
CA ILE A 60 10.89 -9.07 14.78
C ILE A 60 10.62 -10.25 13.85
N ASN A 61 11.49 -11.25 13.84
CA ASN A 61 11.37 -12.44 12.99
C ASN A 61 10.15 -13.26 13.37
N LYS A 62 9.86 -13.42 14.67
CA LYS A 62 8.66 -14.13 15.12
C LYS A 62 7.39 -13.41 14.66
N ILE A 63 7.28 -12.11 14.89
CA ILE A 63 6.11 -11.32 14.46
C ILE A 63 5.96 -11.35 12.94
N HIS A 64 7.06 -11.15 12.21
CA HIS A 64 7.06 -11.19 10.75
C HIS A 64 6.54 -12.52 10.21
N LYS A 65 7.02 -13.64 10.77
CA LYS A 65 6.58 -14.99 10.38
C LYS A 65 5.07 -15.17 10.55
N GLU A 66 4.53 -14.81 11.71
CA GLU A 66 3.09 -14.94 12.00
C GLU A 66 2.25 -14.04 11.08
N VAL A 67 2.71 -12.81 10.85
CA VAL A 67 2.02 -11.85 9.96
C VAL A 67 2.01 -12.35 8.52
N VAL A 68 3.13 -12.85 8.01
CA VAL A 68 3.19 -13.41 6.64
C VAL A 68 2.30 -14.64 6.52
N SER A 69 2.28 -15.51 7.54
CA SER A 69 1.37 -16.66 7.57
C SER A 69 -0.09 -16.24 7.51
N PHE A 70 -0.49 -15.27 8.35
CA PHE A 70 -1.86 -14.74 8.37
C PHE A 70 -2.26 -14.08 7.05
N LEU A 71 -1.37 -13.27 6.46
CA LEU A 71 -1.58 -12.62 5.17
C LEU A 71 -1.68 -13.61 4.01
N GLY A 72 -1.12 -14.83 4.16
CA GLY A 72 -1.25 -15.91 3.19
C GLY A 72 -2.54 -16.72 3.30
N THR A 73 -3.36 -16.50 4.33
CA THR A 73 -4.61 -17.25 4.47
C THR A 73 -5.65 -16.83 3.40
N PRO A 74 -6.38 -17.77 2.78
CA PRO A 74 -7.32 -17.45 1.70
C PRO A 74 -8.38 -16.42 2.09
N ALA A 75 -8.90 -16.51 3.33
CA ALA A 75 -9.90 -15.57 3.83
C ALA A 75 -9.35 -14.13 3.92
N THR A 76 -8.12 -13.96 4.43
CA THR A 76 -7.46 -12.66 4.53
C THR A 76 -7.14 -12.09 3.15
N VAL A 77 -6.60 -12.91 2.24
CA VAL A 77 -6.33 -12.49 0.86
C VAL A 77 -7.62 -12.04 0.18
N ALA A 78 -8.68 -12.85 0.25
CA ALA A 78 -9.97 -12.53 -0.36
C ALA A 78 -10.55 -11.22 0.17
N ARG A 79 -10.48 -11.00 1.48
CA ARG A 79 -10.96 -9.76 2.09
C ARG A 79 -10.15 -8.54 1.63
N LEU A 80 -8.82 -8.62 1.68
CA LEU A 80 -7.94 -7.51 1.29
C LEU A 80 -8.10 -7.16 -0.19
N VAL A 81 -8.22 -8.15 -1.07
CA VAL A 81 -8.47 -7.96 -2.50
C VAL A 81 -9.85 -7.35 -2.75
N ALA A 82 -10.89 -7.80 -2.03
CA ALA A 82 -12.23 -7.21 -2.13
C ALA A 82 -12.25 -5.72 -1.77
N ASP A 83 -11.40 -5.32 -0.81
CA ASP A 83 -11.18 -3.94 -0.40
C ASP A 83 -10.20 -3.19 -1.34
N GLY A 84 -9.73 -3.82 -2.42
CA GLY A 84 -8.86 -3.19 -3.43
C GLY A 84 -7.38 -3.09 -3.03
N ASN A 85 -6.93 -3.92 -2.08
CA ASN A 85 -5.55 -3.99 -1.65
C ASN A 85 -4.76 -5.09 -2.39
N GLN A 86 -3.45 -4.91 -2.43
CA GLN A 86 -2.50 -5.95 -2.82
C GLN A 86 -1.67 -6.38 -1.60
N VAL A 87 -1.71 -7.67 -1.30
CA VAL A 87 -0.95 -8.28 -0.21
C VAL A 87 0.51 -8.41 -0.64
N ALA A 88 1.46 -7.88 0.15
CA ALA A 88 2.88 -8.13 -0.04
C ALA A 88 3.55 -8.62 1.26
N GLY A 89 4.12 -9.82 1.21
CA GLY A 89 4.90 -10.43 2.31
C GLY A 89 6.40 -10.15 2.18
N SER A 90 6.82 -8.88 2.13
CA SER A 90 8.24 -8.52 2.07
C SER A 90 8.99 -8.90 3.35
N SER A 91 10.31 -9.09 3.29
CA SER A 91 11.14 -9.22 4.49
C SER A 91 11.21 -7.89 5.28
N PRO A 92 11.59 -7.91 6.57
CA PRO A 92 11.82 -6.70 7.36
C PRO A 92 12.83 -5.74 6.70
N GLU A 93 13.91 -6.27 6.13
CA GLU A 93 14.97 -5.50 5.47
C GLU A 93 14.46 -4.86 4.18
N ALA A 94 13.72 -5.64 3.38
CA ALA A 94 13.09 -5.13 2.15
C ALA A 94 12.08 -4.02 2.46
N PHE A 95 11.32 -4.16 3.56
CA PHE A 95 10.39 -3.13 4.00
C PHE A 95 11.10 -1.87 4.50
N SER A 96 12.21 -2.01 5.22
CA SER A 96 13.07 -0.89 5.60
C SER A 96 13.62 -0.13 4.39
N GLY A 97 14.11 -0.86 3.37
CA GLY A 97 14.56 -0.26 2.11
C GLY A 97 13.44 0.48 1.38
N PHE A 98 12.25 -0.12 1.33
CA PHE A 98 11.06 0.52 0.75
C PHE A 98 10.70 1.83 1.46
N MET A 99 10.67 1.86 2.80
CA MET A 99 10.37 3.08 3.55
C MET A 99 11.37 4.20 3.27
N LYS A 100 12.68 3.90 3.20
CA LYS A 100 13.70 4.88 2.83
C LYS A 100 13.46 5.45 1.43
N GLY A 101 13.08 4.60 0.48
CA GLY A 101 12.73 5.00 -0.88
C GLY A 101 11.52 5.93 -0.91
N GLU A 102 10.44 5.58 -0.20
CA GLU A 102 9.24 6.41 -0.10
C GLU A 102 9.52 7.75 0.58
N THR A 103 10.25 7.77 1.69
CA THR A 103 10.67 9.03 2.34
C THR A 103 11.41 9.94 1.38
N THR A 104 12.35 9.39 0.60
CA THR A 104 13.12 10.14 -0.40
C THR A 104 12.22 10.68 -1.52
N LYS A 105 11.31 9.86 -2.04
CA LYS A 105 10.35 10.25 -3.07
C LYS A 105 9.44 11.37 -2.58
N TRP A 106 8.82 11.21 -1.42
CA TRP A 106 7.86 12.18 -0.88
C TRP A 106 8.52 13.49 -0.45
N ALA A 107 9.76 13.46 0.06
CA ALA A 107 10.52 14.69 0.33
C ALA A 107 10.70 15.55 -0.94
N LYS A 108 10.99 14.92 -2.09
CA LYS A 108 11.08 15.63 -3.39
C LYS A 108 9.74 16.23 -3.80
N VAL A 109 8.65 15.48 -3.64
CA VAL A 109 7.29 15.94 -3.98
C VAL A 109 6.88 17.13 -3.11
N VAL A 110 7.07 17.05 -1.79
CA VAL A 110 6.75 18.15 -0.85
C VAL A 110 7.51 19.42 -1.21
N LYS A 111 8.82 19.30 -1.46
CA LYS A 111 9.66 20.43 -1.90
C LYS A 111 9.18 21.03 -3.22
N ALA A 112 8.90 20.19 -4.22
CA ALA A 112 8.42 20.65 -5.52
C ALA A 112 7.04 21.32 -5.44
N ALA A 113 6.17 20.87 -4.53
CA ALA A 113 4.85 21.43 -4.29
C ALA A 113 4.86 22.71 -3.44
N GLY A 114 6.03 23.16 -2.95
CA GLY A 114 6.14 24.33 -2.09
C GLY A 114 5.41 24.20 -0.74
N ARG A 115 5.20 22.96 -0.27
CA ARG A 115 4.48 22.71 1.00
C ARG A 115 5.45 22.52 2.16
N GLN A 116 5.03 22.95 3.34
CA GLN A 116 5.67 22.68 4.63
C GLN A 116 4.74 21.83 5.49
N PRO A 117 5.25 21.13 6.51
CA PRO A 117 4.40 20.58 7.56
C PRO A 117 3.54 21.70 8.17
N GLU A 118 2.25 21.43 8.40
CA GLU A 118 1.38 22.32 9.18
C GLU A 118 1.83 22.42 10.64
#